data_AF-A0A2A5XRA4-F1
#
_entry.id   AF-A0A2A5XRA4-F1
#
_cell.length_a   1.000
_cell.length_b   1.000
_cell.length_c   1.000
_cell.angle_alpha   90.00
_cell.angle_beta   90.00
_cell.angle_gamma   90.00
#
_symmetry.space_group_name_H-M   'P 1'
#
loop_
_entity.id
_entity.type
_entity.pdbx_description
1 polymer ?
#
loop_
_entity_poly.entity_id
_entity_poly.type
_entity_poly.pdbx_seq_one_letter_code
_entity_poly.pdbx_strand_id
1 'polypeptide(L)'
;MKSNIQLKNDALESLGKDKWGISIGGFLIYIIITQAIGLIPFIGAIAGFILSGPFVVGLYFFFLKVSRGDHVEIEDLFVAFKNRNQFLAALVAFLLIIAI
;
A
#
# COMPACT_ATOMS: atom_id res chain seq x y z
N MET A 1 5.73 15.34 -21.36
CA MET A 1 5.73 14.04 -20.64
C MET A 1 7.16 13.68 -20.30
N LYS A 2 7.42 13.11 -19.11
CA LYS A 2 8.73 12.55 -18.77
C LYS A 2 9.02 11.32 -19.62
N SER A 3 10.29 11.08 -19.95
CA SER A 3 10.72 9.84 -20.62
C SER A 3 10.74 8.67 -19.63
N ASN A 4 10.72 7.43 -20.15
CA ASN A 4 10.82 6.22 -19.32
C ASN A 4 12.11 6.22 -18.48
N ILE A 5 13.20 6.76 -19.03
CA ILE A 5 14.48 6.90 -18.33
C ILE A 5 14.35 7.88 -17.17
N GLN A 6 13.69 9.03 -17.39
CA GLN A 6 13.43 10.00 -16.34
C GLN A 6 12.55 9.42 -15.23
N LEU A 7 11.46 8.72 -15.57
CA LEU A 7 10.59 8.07 -14.57
C LEU A 7 11.35 7.05 -13.70
N LYS A 8 12.19 6.21 -14.33
CA LYS A 8 13.02 5.26 -13.61
C LYS A 8 14.01 5.96 -12.68
N ASN A 9 14.69 6.99 -13.18
CA ASN A 9 15.68 7.72 -12.40
C ASN A 9 15.04 8.42 -11.20
N ASP A 10 13.89 9.08 -11.38
CA ASP A 10 13.13 9.72 -10.30
C ASP A 10 12.69 8.70 -9.24
N ALA A 11 12.26 7.49 -9.67
CA ALA A 11 11.87 6.42 -8.76
C ALA A 11 13.06 5.89 -7.95
N LEU A 12 14.23 5.72 -8.58
CA LEU A 12 15.45 5.31 -7.89
C LEU A 12 15.95 6.39 -6.93
N GLU A 13 15.90 7.66 -7.33
CA GLU A 13 16.27 8.79 -6.50
C GLU A 13 15.38 8.89 -5.26
N SER A 14 14.08 8.65 -5.42
CA SER A 14 13.10 8.63 -4.31
C SER A 14 13.44 7.61 -3.21
N LEU A 15 14.18 6.55 -3.55
CA LEU A 15 14.64 5.53 -2.60
C LEU A 15 16.02 5.88 -1.98
N GLY A 16 16.85 6.65 -2.69
CA GLY A 16 18.31 6.77 -2.52
C GLY A 16 18.86 7.54 -1.32
N LYS A 17 18.04 7.89 -0.33
CA LYS A 17 18.45 8.61 0.90
C LYS A 17 17.84 7.96 2.14
N ASP A 18 18.22 6.75 2.48
CA ASP A 18 17.75 6.01 3.68
C ASP A 18 16.36 5.35 3.60
N LYS A 19 15.64 5.50 2.48
CA LYS A 19 14.29 4.91 2.33
C LYS A 19 14.28 3.51 1.72
N TRP A 20 15.41 3.02 1.23
CA TRP A 20 15.52 1.66 0.66
C TRP A 20 15.11 0.57 1.65
N GLY A 21 15.68 0.60 2.87
CA GLY A 21 15.42 -0.42 3.88
C GLY A 21 13.95 -0.47 4.30
N ILE A 22 13.39 0.69 4.62
CA ILE A 22 11.97 0.78 5.02
C ILE A 22 11.03 0.43 3.86
N SER A 23 11.38 0.76 2.61
CA SER A 23 10.54 0.42 1.44
C SER A 23 10.47 -1.09 1.20
N ILE A 24 11.61 -1.79 1.30
CA ILE A 24 11.64 -3.26 1.21
C ILE A 24 10.87 -3.86 2.38
N GLY A 25 11.11 -3.39 3.61
CA GLY A 25 10.43 -3.89 4.81
C GLY A 25 8.92 -3.69 4.74
N GLY A 26 8.47 -2.50 4.35
CA GLY A 26 7.05 -2.17 4.21
C GLY A 26 6.36 -3.02 3.14
N PHE A 27 7.01 -3.21 1.98
CA PHE A 27 6.46 -4.06 0.93
C PHE A 27 6.39 -5.53 1.36
N LEU A 28 7.40 -6.03 2.05
CA LEU A 28 7.43 -7.40 2.58
C LEU A 28 6.34 -7.61 3.64
N ILE A 29 6.14 -6.66 4.55
CA ILE A 29 5.05 -6.69 5.54
C ILE A 29 3.69 -6.71 4.84
N TYR A 30 3.49 -5.86 3.84
CA TYR A 30 2.26 -5.85 3.04
C TYR A 30 1.99 -7.23 2.40
N ILE A 31 3.00 -7.84 1.77
CA ILE A 31 2.85 -9.18 1.18
C ILE A 31 2.51 -10.20 2.25
N ILE A 32 3.26 -10.26 3.35
CA ILE A 32 3.03 -11.26 4.40
C ILE A 32 1.60 -11.18 4.93
N ILE A 33 1.13 -9.98 5.25
CA ILE A 33 -0.20 -9.79 5.83
C ILE A 33 -1.29 -10.19 4.83
N THR A 34 -1.21 -9.69 3.59
CA THR A 34 -2.23 -9.96 2.57
C THR A 34 -2.29 -11.43 2.18
N GLN A 35 -1.13 -12.10 2.08
CA GLN A 35 -1.07 -13.53 1.83
C GLN A 35 -1.55 -14.36 3.03
N ALA A 36 -1.22 -13.96 4.26
CA ALA A 36 -1.63 -14.68 5.47
C ALA A 36 -3.16 -14.69 5.66
N ILE A 37 -3.85 -13.60 5.32
CA ILE A 37 -5.32 -13.53 5.38
C ILE A 37 -5.96 -14.59 4.49
N GLY A 38 -5.41 -14.81 3.29
CA GLY A 38 -5.91 -15.81 2.35
C GLY A 38 -5.78 -17.26 2.82
N LEU A 39 -4.89 -17.53 3.79
CA LEU A 39 -4.68 -18.87 4.34
C LEU A 39 -5.73 -19.30 5.36
N ILE A 40 -6.60 -18.38 5.80
CA ILE A 40 -7.63 -18.69 6.80
C ILE A 40 -8.72 -19.57 6.16
N PRO A 41 -8.96 -20.80 6.66
CA PRO A 41 -10.00 -21.67 6.10
C PRO A 41 -11.38 -21.03 6.18
N PHE A 42 -12.23 -21.30 5.18
CA PHE A 42 -13.61 -20.84 5.02
C PHE A 42 -13.81 -19.32 4.84
N ILE A 43 -13.08 -18.47 5.58
CA ILE A 43 -13.30 -17.01 5.58
C ILE A 43 -12.19 -16.21 4.88
N GLY A 44 -11.02 -16.82 4.61
CA GLY A 44 -9.84 -16.11 4.09
C GLY A 44 -10.06 -15.43 2.75
N ALA A 45 -10.85 -16.03 1.86
CA ALA A 45 -11.18 -15.42 0.57
C ALA A 45 -12.03 -14.14 0.73
N ILE A 46 -13.06 -14.19 1.57
CA ILE A 46 -13.96 -13.05 1.82
C ILE A 46 -13.23 -11.95 2.59
N ALA A 47 -12.50 -12.33 3.64
CA ALA A 47 -11.68 -11.40 4.42
C ALA A 47 -10.59 -10.77 3.53
N GLY A 48 -9.93 -11.56 2.69
CA GLY A 48 -8.91 -11.09 1.75
C GLY A 48 -9.47 -10.07 0.77
N PHE A 49 -10.65 -10.34 0.20
CA PHE A 49 -11.31 -9.40 -0.69
C PHE A 49 -11.66 -8.07 0.01
N ILE A 50 -12.30 -8.11 1.19
CA ILE A 50 -12.69 -6.90 1.94
C ILE A 50 -11.46 -6.11 2.41
N LEU A 51 -10.41 -6.79 2.87
CA LEU A 51 -9.22 -6.15 3.42
C LEU A 51 -8.24 -5.68 2.34
N SER A 52 -8.31 -6.23 1.13
CA SER A 52 -7.42 -5.87 0.02
C SER A 52 -7.47 -4.38 -0.31
N GLY A 53 -8.66 -3.77 -0.37
CA GLY A 53 -8.81 -2.35 -0.65
C GLY A 53 -8.09 -1.45 0.36
N PRO A 54 -8.42 -1.53 1.66
CA PRO A 54 -7.70 -0.84 2.73
C PRO A 54 -6.18 -1.05 2.73
N PHE A 55 -5.70 -2.27 2.52
CA PHE A 55 -4.26 -2.54 2.45
C PHE A 55 -3.59 -1.94 1.21
N VAL A 56 -4.24 -1.98 0.04
CA VAL A 56 -3.73 -1.35 -1.19
C VAL A 56 -3.66 0.17 -1.04
N VAL A 57 -4.67 0.79 -0.43
CA VAL A 57 -4.64 2.24 -0.13
C VAL A 57 -3.50 2.57 0.82
N GLY A 58 -3.27 1.75 1.85
CA GLY A 58 -2.12 1.91 2.74
C GLY A 58 -0.78 1.77 2.02
N LEU A 59 -0.65 0.78 1.14
CA LEU A 59 0.55 0.58 0.31
C LEU A 59 0.84 1.79 -0.59
N TYR A 60 -0.19 2.32 -1.26
CA TYR A 60 -0.03 3.50 -2.10
C TYR A 60 0.26 4.74 -1.29
N PHE A 61 -0.37 4.93 -0.13
CA PHE A 61 -0.07 6.03 0.76
C PHE A 61 1.40 6.00 1.24
N PHE A 62 1.88 4.82 1.64
CA PHE A 62 3.27 4.58 2.00
C PHE A 62 4.23 4.99 0.87
N PHE A 63 4.06 4.46 -0.35
CA PHE A 63 4.96 4.78 -1.47
C PHE A 63 4.79 6.20 -2.03
N LEU A 64 3.63 6.82 -1.80
CA LEU A 64 3.42 8.22 -2.11
C LEU A 64 4.25 9.12 -1.19
N LYS A 65 4.35 8.80 0.10
CA LYS A 65 5.25 9.49 1.03
C LYS A 65 6.72 9.27 0.66
N VAL A 66 7.10 8.06 0.25
CA VAL A 66 8.45 7.78 -0.28
C VAL A 66 8.78 8.70 -1.45
N SER A 67 7.93 8.72 -2.49
CA SER A 67 8.15 9.53 -3.70
C SER A 67 8.13 11.03 -3.49
N ARG A 68 7.44 11.51 -2.45
CA ARG A 68 7.38 12.94 -2.09
C ARG A 68 8.55 13.42 -1.23
N GLY A 69 9.40 12.51 -0.76
CA GLY A 69 10.45 12.88 0.17
C GLY A 69 9.98 12.99 1.63
N ASP A 70 8.72 12.66 1.95
CA ASP A 70 8.15 12.73 3.31
C ASP A 70 8.75 11.68 4.26
N HIS A 71 8.62 11.90 5.59
CA HIS A 71 8.94 10.89 6.61
C HIS A 71 8.01 9.68 6.48
N VAL A 72 8.55 8.47 6.43
CA VAL A 72 7.79 7.23 6.18
C VAL A 72 7.93 6.29 7.35
N GLU A 73 6.84 5.63 7.74
CA GLU A 73 6.79 4.64 8.81
C GLU A 73 6.00 3.41 8.36
N ILE A 74 6.21 2.26 9.02
CA ILE A 74 5.50 1.01 8.66
C ILE A 74 3.99 1.16 8.94
N GLU A 75 3.64 1.95 9.95
CA GLU A 75 2.29 2.32 10.35
C GLU A 75 1.49 2.99 9.22
N ASP A 76 2.17 3.60 8.25
CA ASP A 76 1.52 4.20 7.07
C ASP A 76 0.79 3.15 6.21
N LEU A 77 1.23 1.88 6.23
CA LEU A 77 0.52 0.76 5.58
C LEU A 77 -0.88 0.52 6.16
N PHE A 78 -1.11 0.99 7.39
CA PHE A 78 -2.37 0.80 8.10
C PHE A 78 -3.20 2.08 8.17
N VAL A 79 -2.89 3.10 7.35
CA VAL A 79 -3.62 4.38 7.37
C VAL A 79 -5.12 4.22 7.21
N ALA A 80 -5.56 3.27 6.38
CA ALA A 80 -6.98 2.97 6.18
C ALA A 80 -7.65 2.32 7.40
N PHE A 81 -6.88 1.78 8.34
CA PHE A 81 -7.39 1.12 9.54
C PHE A 81 -7.46 2.04 10.77
N LYS A 82 -6.97 3.28 10.68
CA LYS A 82 -6.94 4.22 11.81
C LYS A 82 -8.33 4.61 12.32
N ASN A 83 -9.36 4.59 11.47
CA ASN A 83 -10.75 4.72 11.89
C ASN A 83 -11.72 4.13 10.85
N ARG A 84 -12.99 3.96 11.28
CA ARG A 84 -14.07 3.41 10.45
C ARG A 84 -14.26 4.17 9.13
N ASN A 85 -14.19 5.49 9.14
CA ASN A 85 -14.47 6.29 7.94
C ASN A 85 -13.36 6.12 6.90
N GLN A 86 -12.10 6.08 7.33
CA GLN A 86 -10.96 5.81 6.45
C GLN A 86 -11.00 4.40 5.88
N PHE A 87 -11.42 3.41 6.69
CA PHE A 87 -11.57 2.04 6.22
C PHE A 87 -12.64 1.94 5.14
N LEU A 88 -13.82 2.49 5.41
CA LEU A 88 -14.94 2.48 4.45
C LEU A 88 -14.62 3.26 3.19
N ALA A 89 -13.95 4.40 3.30
CA ALA A 89 -13.52 5.19 2.14
C ALA A 89 -12.54 4.39 1.26
N ALA A 90 -11.56 3.72 1.86
CA ALA A 90 -10.61 2.89 1.13
C ALA A 90 -11.28 1.67 0.47
N LEU A 91 -12.22 1.02 1.16
CA LEU A 91 -13.00 -0.08 0.62
C LEU A 91 -13.86 0.37 -0.57
N VAL A 92 -14.57 1.49 -0.45
CA VAL A 92 -15.39 2.04 -1.54
C VAL A 92 -14.52 2.42 -2.73
N ALA A 93 -13.38 3.09 -2.51
CA ALA A 93 -12.46 3.44 -3.59
C ALA A 93 -11.98 2.20 -4.35
N PHE A 94 -11.64 1.13 -3.62
CA PHE A 94 -11.25 -0.14 -4.22
C PHE A 94 -12.38 -0.79 -5.04
N LEU A 95 -13.60 -0.82 -4.51
CA LEU A 95 -14.76 -1.36 -5.22
C LEU A 95 -15.08 -0.56 -6.48
N LEU A 96 -14.93 0.78 -6.45
CA LEU A 96 -15.09 1.63 -7.63
C LEU A 96 -14.05 1.33 -8.70
N ILE A 97 -12.78 1.10 -8.32
CA ILE A 97 -11.72 0.73 -9.27
C ILE A 97 -12.02 -0.62 -9.96
N ILE A 98 -12.62 -1.58 -9.25
CA ILE A 98 -12.99 -2.87 -9.83
C ILE A 98 -14.22 -2.76 -10.73
N ALA A 99 -15.16 -1.86 -10.41
CA ALA A 99 -16.44 -1.76 -11.10
C ALA A 99 -16.38 -0.98 -12.43
N ILE A 100 -15.32 -0.21 -12.68
CA ILE A 100 -15.12 0.65 -13.86
C ILE A 100 -14.11 0.01 -14.80
#